data_AF-A0A2H3AT62-F1
#
_entry.id   AF-A0A2H3AT62-F1
#
_cell.length_a   1.000
_cell.length_b   1.000
_cell.length_c   1.000
_cell.angle_alpha   90.00
_cell.angle_beta   90.00
_cell.angle_gamma   90.00
#
_symmetry.space_group_name_H-M   'P 1'
#
loop_
_entity.id
_entity.type
_entity.pdbx_description
1 polymer ?
#
loop_
_entity_poly.entity_id
_entity_poly.type
_entity_poly.pdbx_seq_one_letter_code
_entity_poly.pdbx_strand_id
1 'polypeptide(L)'
;ACDRMLAKDIPEVTTDRTTGRYFSTDVSDDDIGKVKAHIRKTGADSSRGADGVDYDLILEIPNEDLPEEEPDSYCVICLESCLLKVLTMIIHQRMSTWAVDNKLIPEWQNGFRAGYRTLNNAFILRCAIDWAKAHHKPLFVALVDATNAFPSTNQDTLWLRLVELGMGGPMFD
;
A
#
# COMPACT_ATOMS: atom_id res chain seq x y z
N ALA A 1 6.65 -10.32 20.46
CA ALA A 1 6.45 -11.63 21.12
C ALA A 1 4.96 -11.91 21.31
N CYS A 2 4.20 -11.01 21.93
CA CYS A 2 2.73 -11.13 22.04
C CYS A 2 2.03 -11.13 20.68
N ASP A 3 2.32 -10.18 19.79
CA ASP A 3 1.67 -10.09 18.47
C ASP A 3 1.86 -11.38 17.66
N ARG A 4 3.07 -11.95 17.69
CA ARG A 4 3.33 -13.25 17.05
C ARG A 4 2.54 -14.41 17.65
N MET A 5 2.25 -14.39 18.95
CA MET A 5 1.42 -15.41 19.59
C MET A 5 -0.04 -15.22 19.18
N LEU A 6 -0.54 -13.99 19.27
CA LEU A 6 -1.92 -13.64 18.90
C LEU A 6 -2.18 -13.87 17.41
N ALA A 7 -1.22 -13.59 16.53
CA ALA A 7 -1.36 -13.81 15.09
C ALA A 7 -1.49 -15.30 14.76
N LYS A 8 -0.88 -16.19 15.56
CA LYS A 8 -1.05 -17.65 15.43
C LYS A 8 -2.41 -18.14 15.90
N ASP A 9 -3.12 -17.35 16.71
CA ASP A 9 -4.47 -17.67 17.17
C ASP A 9 -5.54 -17.23 16.15
N ILE A 10 -5.15 -16.54 15.07
CA ILE A 10 -6.03 -16.32 13.91
C ILE A 10 -6.34 -17.71 13.31
N PRO A 11 -7.62 -18.09 13.17
CA PRO A 11 -7.97 -19.40 12.61
C PRO A 11 -7.55 -19.51 11.15
N GLU A 12 -7.16 -20.71 10.71
CA GLU A 12 -6.76 -20.98 9.31
C GLU A 12 -7.85 -20.67 8.28
N VAL A 13 -9.12 -20.67 8.71
CA VAL A 13 -10.25 -20.28 7.86
C VAL A 13 -11.04 -19.22 8.62
N THR A 14 -10.98 -17.99 8.12
CA THR A 14 -11.70 -16.86 8.67
C THR A 14 -13.04 -16.67 7.95
N THR A 15 -13.97 -15.96 8.59
CA THR A 15 -15.27 -15.65 7.99
C THR A 15 -15.31 -14.18 7.64
N ASP A 16 -15.68 -13.88 6.40
CA ASP A 16 -15.98 -12.51 5.98
C ASP A 16 -17.25 -12.02 6.67
N ARG A 17 -17.08 -11.13 7.65
CA ARG A 17 -18.17 -10.51 8.41
C ARG A 17 -18.53 -9.14 7.87
N THR A 18 -17.92 -8.70 6.77
CA THR A 18 -18.21 -7.41 6.17
C THR A 18 -19.59 -7.39 5.54
N THR A 19 -20.29 -6.26 5.64
CA THR A 19 -21.65 -6.08 5.10
C THR A 19 -21.70 -6.25 3.58
N GLY A 20 -20.62 -5.92 2.87
CA GLY A 20 -20.50 -6.02 1.42
C GLY A 20 -19.85 -7.31 0.90
N ARG A 21 -19.47 -8.25 1.78
CA ARG A 21 -18.75 -9.48 1.42
C ARG A 21 -17.50 -9.23 0.55
N TYR A 22 -16.73 -8.22 0.92
CA TYR A 22 -15.61 -7.72 0.12
C TYR A 22 -14.50 -8.76 -0.08
N PHE A 23 -14.38 -9.74 0.81
CA PHE A 23 -13.28 -10.70 0.87
C PHE A 23 -13.72 -12.14 0.59
N SER A 24 -15.03 -12.36 0.41
CA SER A 24 -15.64 -13.67 0.14
C SER A 24 -16.35 -13.77 -1.21
N THR A 25 -16.46 -12.68 -1.95
CA THR A 25 -17.07 -12.69 -3.30
C THR A 25 -16.07 -13.24 -4.33
N ASP A 26 -16.53 -14.07 -5.27
CA ASP A 26 -15.67 -14.55 -6.37
C ASP A 26 -15.23 -13.40 -7.29
N VAL A 27 -14.09 -13.56 -7.97
CA VAL A 27 -13.64 -12.58 -8.98
C VAL A 27 -14.63 -12.58 -10.14
N SER A 28 -15.22 -11.41 -10.41
CA SER A 28 -16.25 -11.23 -11.44
C SER A 28 -15.70 -10.60 -12.72
N ASP A 29 -16.45 -10.70 -13.81
CA ASP A 29 -16.14 -9.99 -15.07
C ASP A 29 -16.07 -8.47 -14.87
N ASP A 30 -16.84 -7.93 -13.93
CA ASP A 30 -16.81 -6.52 -13.57
C ASP A 30 -15.49 -6.12 -12.89
N ASP A 31 -14.96 -6.96 -11.98
CA ASP A 31 -13.64 -6.75 -11.37
C ASP A 31 -12.54 -6.72 -12.45
N ILE A 32 -12.57 -7.68 -13.37
CA ILE A 32 -11.64 -7.75 -14.51
C ILE A 32 -11.82 -6.52 -15.41
N GLY A 33 -13.06 -6.09 -15.65
CA GLY A 33 -13.38 -4.90 -16.44
C GLY A 33 -12.78 -3.63 -15.83
N LYS A 34 -12.93 -3.44 -14.52
CA LYS A 34 -12.38 -2.29 -13.78
C LYS A 34 -10.85 -2.28 -13.81
N VAL A 35 -10.20 -3.43 -13.61
CA VAL A 35 -8.74 -3.55 -13.71
C VAL A 35 -8.24 -3.26 -15.13
N LYS A 36 -8.88 -3.83 -16.16
CA LYS A 36 -8.53 -3.54 -17.56
C LYS A 36 -8.69 -2.07 -17.91
N ALA A 37 -9.76 -1.42 -17.43
CA ALA A 37 -9.98 0.01 -17.62
C ALA A 37 -8.89 0.85 -16.94
N HIS A 38 -8.48 0.46 -15.72
CA HIS A 38 -7.37 1.10 -15.02
C HIS A 38 -6.06 0.96 -15.80
N ILE A 39 -5.67 -0.26 -16.21
CA ILE A 39 -4.44 -0.51 -16.97
C ILE A 39 -4.40 0.30 -18.27
N ARG A 40 -5.52 0.39 -19.01
CA ARG A 40 -5.59 1.22 -20.23
C ARG A 40 -5.37 2.70 -19.96
N LYS A 41 -5.76 3.19 -18.79
CA LYS A 41 -5.64 4.60 -18.40
C LYS A 41 -4.24 4.97 -17.89
N THR A 42 -3.57 4.06 -17.19
CA THR A 42 -2.36 4.39 -16.40
C THR A 42 -1.14 3.49 -16.67
N GLY A 43 -1.32 2.36 -17.36
CA GLY A 43 -0.33 1.27 -17.38
C GLY A 43 0.09 0.75 -18.75
N ALA A 44 -0.37 1.36 -19.85
CA ALA A 44 -0.06 0.90 -21.22
C ALA A 44 1.47 0.86 -21.50
N ASP A 45 2.22 1.79 -20.91
CA ASP A 45 3.69 1.90 -21.04
C ASP A 45 4.43 1.52 -19.74
N SER A 46 3.77 0.85 -18.78
CA SER A 46 4.41 0.47 -17.52
C SER A 46 5.36 -0.71 -17.70
N SER A 47 6.51 -0.68 -17.00
CA SER A 47 7.50 -1.76 -16.99
C SER A 47 6.87 -3.09 -16.62
N ARG A 48 7.21 -4.14 -17.36
CA ARG A 48 6.66 -5.50 -17.19
C ARG A 48 7.56 -6.30 -16.24
N GLY A 49 6.97 -7.07 -15.32
CA GLY A 49 7.72 -8.03 -14.51
C GLY A 49 8.32 -9.13 -15.37
N ALA A 50 9.46 -9.64 -14.93
CA ALA A 50 10.22 -10.66 -15.64
C ALA A 50 9.73 -12.05 -15.25
N ASP A 51 8.83 -12.62 -16.05
CA ASP A 51 8.42 -14.02 -15.95
C ASP A 51 9.52 -14.95 -16.54
N GLY A 52 10.78 -14.59 -16.29
CA GLY A 52 12.02 -15.09 -16.85
C GLY A 52 13.19 -14.26 -16.30
N VAL A 53 13.41 -14.36 -14.99
CA VAL A 53 14.48 -13.67 -14.23
C VAL A 53 15.83 -14.11 -14.78
N ASP A 54 16.53 -13.21 -15.44
CA ASP A 54 17.93 -13.43 -15.76
C ASP A 54 18.79 -12.65 -14.75
N TYR A 55 19.29 -13.36 -13.74
CA TYR A 55 20.35 -12.83 -12.87
C TYR A 55 21.62 -12.56 -13.68
N ASP A 56 21.75 -13.09 -14.91
CA ASP A 56 22.88 -12.82 -15.79
C ASP A 56 22.92 -11.35 -16.20
N LEU A 57 21.79 -10.66 -16.34
CA LEU A 57 21.79 -9.21 -16.62
C LEU A 57 22.35 -8.38 -15.45
N ILE A 58 22.15 -8.82 -14.20
CA ILE A 58 22.74 -8.17 -13.01
C ILE A 58 24.23 -8.49 -12.93
N LEU A 59 24.64 -9.71 -13.29
CA LEU A 59 26.05 -10.13 -13.33
C LEU A 59 26.83 -9.51 -14.50
N GLU A 60 26.13 -9.07 -15.56
CA GLU A 60 26.69 -8.37 -16.71
C GLU A 60 26.91 -6.87 -16.47
N ILE A 61 26.30 -6.27 -15.43
CA ILE A 61 26.56 -4.87 -15.07
C ILE A 61 27.98 -4.78 -14.51
N PRO A 62 28.90 -4.03 -15.16
CA PRO A 62 30.25 -3.84 -14.63
C PRO A 62 30.18 -3.20 -13.25
N ASN A 63 30.88 -3.77 -12.27
CA ASN A 63 30.91 -3.23 -10.90
C ASN A 63 31.38 -1.77 -10.83
N GLU A 64 32.10 -1.30 -11.86
CA GLU A 64 32.59 0.07 -12.04
C GLU A 64 31.46 1.07 -12.34
N ASP A 65 30.33 0.59 -12.87
CA ASP A 65 29.13 1.39 -13.18
C ASP A 65 28.13 1.42 -12.01
N LEU A 66 28.35 0.60 -10.97
CA LEU A 66 27.57 0.66 -9.73
C LEU A 66 28.10 1.83 -8.88
N PRO A 67 27.25 2.80 -8.49
CA PRO A 67 27.69 3.87 -7.59
C PRO A 67 28.27 3.29 -6.30
N GLU A 68 29.50 3.71 -5.92
CA GLU A 68 30.15 3.37 -4.64
C GLU A 68 29.40 3.93 -3.40
N GLU A 69 28.29 4.62 -3.61
CA GLU A 69 27.46 5.24 -2.59
C GLU A 69 26.80 4.18 -1.69
N GLU A 70 26.76 4.48 -0.39
CA GLU A 70 26.27 3.62 0.70
C GLU A 70 25.09 2.73 0.26
N PRO A 71 25.13 1.40 0.49
CA PRO A 71 24.07 0.48 0.05
C PRO A 71 22.68 0.82 0.61
N ASP A 72 22.61 1.64 1.66
CA ASP A 72 21.38 2.17 2.25
C ASP A 72 20.70 3.26 1.39
N SER A 73 21.35 3.76 0.33
CA SER A 73 20.81 4.76 -0.60
C SER A 73 19.91 4.17 -1.70
N TYR A 74 19.89 2.85 -1.84
CA TYR A 74 19.10 2.16 -2.86
C TYR A 74 17.69 1.82 -2.37
N CYS A 75 16.68 2.25 -3.13
CA CYS A 75 15.31 1.79 -2.95
C CYS A 75 15.08 0.53 -3.80
N VAL A 76 15.00 -0.64 -3.16
CA VAL A 76 14.71 -1.90 -3.85
C VAL A 76 13.30 -1.85 -4.42
N ILE A 77 13.17 -1.94 -5.74
CA ILE A 77 11.89 -2.03 -6.44
C ILE A 77 11.69 -3.47 -6.90
N CYS A 78 10.57 -4.08 -6.53
CA CYS A 78 10.15 -5.37 -7.05
C CYS A 78 9.17 -5.17 -8.20
N LEU A 79 9.42 -5.80 -9.35
CA LEU A 79 8.49 -5.79 -10.49
C LEU A 79 7.69 -7.09 -10.49
N GLU A 80 6.38 -6.96 -10.23
CA GLU A 80 5.44 -8.08 -10.29
C GLU A 80 5.21 -8.57 -11.73
N SER A 81 5.02 -9.87 -11.90
CA SER A 81 4.53 -10.44 -13.17
C SER A 81 3.22 -9.79 -13.60
N CYS A 82 2.93 -9.77 -14.90
CA CYS A 82 1.69 -9.18 -15.40
C CYS A 82 0.44 -9.81 -14.76
N LEU A 83 0.47 -11.13 -14.54
CA LEU A 83 -0.63 -11.84 -13.92
C LEU A 83 -0.75 -11.50 -12.43
N LEU A 84 0.36 -11.50 -11.69
CA LEU A 84 0.38 -11.13 -10.28
C LEU A 84 -0.12 -9.70 -10.09
N LYS A 85 0.33 -8.77 -10.93
CA LYS A 85 -0.11 -7.37 -10.94
C LYS A 85 -1.61 -7.24 -11.14
N VAL A 86 -2.20 -8.03 -12.04
CA VAL A 86 -3.67 -8.03 -12.23
C VAL A 86 -4.37 -8.54 -10.97
N LEU A 87 -3.88 -9.62 -10.37
CA LEU A 87 -4.46 -10.17 -9.14
C LEU A 87 -4.36 -9.19 -7.97
N THR A 88 -3.18 -8.61 -7.72
CA THR A 88 -2.94 -7.63 -6.65
C THR A 88 -3.78 -6.37 -6.86
N MET A 89 -4.03 -5.95 -8.10
CA MET A 89 -4.95 -4.85 -8.41
C MET A 89 -6.41 -5.15 -8.03
N ILE A 90 -6.89 -6.38 -8.25
CA ILE A 90 -8.25 -6.79 -7.84
C ILE A 90 -8.36 -6.73 -6.31
N ILE A 91 -7.38 -7.32 -5.61
CA ILE A 91 -7.32 -7.32 -4.14
C ILE A 91 -7.28 -5.88 -3.61
N HIS A 92 -6.37 -5.05 -4.14
CA HIS A 92 -6.24 -3.65 -3.77
C HIS A 92 -7.53 -2.87 -3.97
N GLN A 93 -8.24 -3.10 -5.08
CA GLN A 93 -9.50 -2.45 -5.36
C GLN A 93 -10.56 -2.79 -4.31
N ARG A 94 -10.70 -4.07 -3.96
CA ARG A 94 -11.67 -4.50 -2.95
C ARG A 94 -11.35 -3.99 -1.56
N MET A 95 -10.07 -4.07 -1.16
CA MET A 95 -9.60 -3.49 0.10
C MET A 95 -9.83 -1.98 0.16
N SER A 96 -9.58 -1.26 -0.94
CA SER A 96 -9.77 0.19 -1.01
C SER A 96 -11.24 0.58 -0.88
N THR A 97 -12.13 -0.13 -1.59
CA THR A 97 -13.58 0.10 -1.49
C THR A 97 -14.08 -0.22 -0.08
N TRP A 98 -13.68 -1.37 0.49
CA TRP A 98 -14.00 -1.72 1.87
C TRP A 98 -13.56 -0.65 2.87
N ALA A 99 -12.32 -0.16 2.76
CA ALA A 99 -11.78 0.82 3.68
C ALA A 99 -12.48 2.19 3.59
N VAL A 100 -12.93 2.59 2.39
CA VAL A 100 -13.70 3.81 2.17
C VAL A 100 -15.13 3.67 2.70
N ASP A 101 -15.82 2.58 2.34
CA ASP A 101 -17.21 2.34 2.72
C ASP A 101 -17.38 2.21 4.24
N ASN A 102 -16.39 1.62 4.91
CA ASN A 102 -16.36 1.46 6.37
C ASN A 102 -15.68 2.63 7.10
N LYS A 103 -15.28 3.69 6.39
CA LYS A 103 -14.61 4.89 6.95
C LYS A 103 -13.37 4.58 7.80
N LEU A 104 -12.60 3.58 7.39
CA LEU A 104 -11.40 3.13 8.12
C LEU A 104 -10.21 4.06 7.90
N ILE A 105 -10.19 4.79 6.78
CA ILE A 105 -9.12 5.74 6.44
C ILE A 105 -9.48 7.12 6.99
N PRO A 106 -8.65 7.71 7.86
CA PRO A 106 -8.91 9.03 8.40
C PRO A 106 -8.88 10.11 7.32
N GLU A 107 -9.60 11.21 7.54
CA GLU A 107 -9.73 12.30 6.55
C GLU A 107 -8.42 13.01 6.23
N TRP A 108 -7.47 13.02 7.17
CA TRP A 108 -6.15 13.64 6.99
C TRP A 108 -5.14 12.75 6.25
N GLN A 109 -5.48 11.49 5.95
CA GLN A 109 -4.61 10.61 5.16
C GLN A 109 -4.81 10.86 3.66
N ASN A 110 -3.80 11.46 3.06
CA ASN A 110 -3.80 11.83 1.64
C ASN A 110 -2.98 10.89 0.75
N GLY A 111 -1.94 10.26 1.30
CA GLY A 111 -1.08 9.34 0.56
C GLY A 111 -1.85 8.11 0.09
N PHE A 112 -1.58 7.69 -1.15
CA PHE A 112 -2.15 6.48 -1.78
C PHE A 112 -3.69 6.39 -1.75
N ARG A 113 -4.39 7.53 -1.65
CA ARG A 113 -5.84 7.60 -1.62
C ARG A 113 -6.40 8.23 -2.89
N ALA A 114 -7.33 7.54 -3.54
CA ALA A 114 -7.96 8.02 -4.77
C ALA A 114 -8.62 9.40 -4.55
N GLY A 115 -8.32 10.35 -5.44
CA GLY A 115 -8.84 11.72 -5.39
C GLY A 115 -8.05 12.69 -4.50
N TYR A 116 -7.06 12.20 -3.73
CA TYR A 116 -6.20 13.03 -2.88
C TYR A 116 -4.83 13.24 -3.52
N ARG A 117 -4.17 14.36 -3.18
CA ARG A 117 -2.86 14.76 -3.71
C ARG A 117 -1.95 15.22 -2.58
N THR A 118 -0.63 15.11 -2.79
CA THR A 118 0.39 15.59 -1.84
C THR A 118 0.26 17.07 -1.52
N LEU A 119 -0.21 17.87 -2.49
CA LEU A 119 -0.43 19.31 -2.34
C LEU A 119 -1.40 19.65 -1.20
N ASN A 120 -2.37 18.78 -0.90
CA ASN A 120 -3.35 19.02 0.16
C ASN A 120 -2.68 19.19 1.53
N ASN A 121 -1.69 18.34 1.86
CA ASN A 121 -0.98 18.43 3.14
C ASN A 121 -0.11 19.68 3.22
N ALA A 122 0.57 20.04 2.12
CA ALA A 122 1.35 21.28 2.06
C ALA A 122 0.47 22.52 2.24
N PHE A 123 -0.72 22.52 1.64
CA PHE A 123 -1.71 23.58 1.81
C PHE A 123 -2.21 23.67 3.26
N ILE A 124 -2.57 22.55 3.89
CA ILE A 124 -3.00 22.51 5.30
C ILE A 124 -1.92 23.08 6.22
N LEU A 125 -0.67 22.67 6.04
CA LEU A 125 0.46 23.20 6.82
C LEU A 125 0.62 24.71 6.60
N ARG A 126 0.48 25.18 5.36
CA ARG A 126 0.55 26.62 5.06
C ARG A 126 -0.55 27.40 5.78
N CYS A 127 -1.79 26.92 5.75
CA CYS A 127 -2.90 27.53 6.47
C CYS A 127 -2.65 27.58 7.98
N ALA A 128 -2.09 26.52 8.56
CA ALA A 128 -1.74 26.49 9.98
C ALA A 128 -0.67 27.54 10.33
N ILE A 129 0.35 27.71 9.49
CA ILE A 129 1.39 28.73 9.64
C ILE A 129 0.78 30.13 9.59
N ASP A 130 -0.07 30.40 8.59
CA ASP A 130 -0.68 31.73 8.41
C ASP A 130 -1.63 32.07 9.57
N TRP A 131 -2.40 31.08 10.06
CA TRP A 131 -3.25 31.24 11.24
C TRP A 131 -2.45 31.55 12.52
N ALA A 132 -1.36 30.82 12.76
CA ALA A 132 -0.52 31.01 13.94
C ALA A 132 0.14 32.40 13.95
N LYS A 133 0.61 32.85 12.78
CA LYS A 133 1.15 34.22 12.59
C LYS A 133 0.10 35.28 12.89
N ALA A 134 -1.12 35.14 12.36
CA ALA A 134 -2.20 36.09 12.57
C ALA A 134 -2.63 36.22 14.04
N HIS A 135 -2.48 35.15 14.83
CA HIS A 135 -2.85 35.14 16.25
C HIS A 135 -1.66 35.35 17.20
N HIS A 136 -0.46 35.63 16.67
CA HIS A 136 0.77 35.75 17.44
C HIS A 136 1.04 34.55 18.37
N LYS A 137 0.69 33.33 17.90
CA LYS A 137 0.91 32.09 18.63
C LYS A 137 2.05 31.30 18.00
N PRO A 138 2.86 30.59 18.80
CA PRO A 138 3.85 29.66 18.26
C PRO A 138 3.14 28.46 17.62
N LEU A 139 3.68 27.98 16.50
CA LEU A 139 3.30 26.71 15.87
C LEU A 139 4.49 25.75 15.98
N PHE A 140 4.25 24.59 16.59
CA PHE A 140 5.23 23.51 16.67
C PHE A 140 4.85 22.42 15.67
N VAL A 141 5.83 21.95 14.89
CA VAL A 141 5.63 20.94 13.83
C VAL A 141 6.65 19.84 14.01
N ALA A 142 6.21 18.59 13.97
CA ALA A 142 7.06 17.42 13.90
C ALA A 142 6.95 16.79 12.50
N LEU A 143 8.10 16.61 11.85
CA LEU A 143 8.20 15.84 10.61
C LEU A 143 8.75 14.47 10.99
N VAL A 144 7.88 13.46 10.97
CA VAL A 144 8.22 12.09 11.32
C VAL A 144 8.27 11.28 10.03
N ASP A 145 9.39 10.61 9.80
CA ASP A 145 9.60 9.74 8.65
C ASP A 145 9.99 8.34 9.13
N ALA A 146 9.45 7.32 8.46
CA ALA A 146 9.69 5.93 8.82
C ALA A 146 10.74 5.33 7.87
N THR A 147 11.88 4.91 8.43
CA THR A 147 12.95 4.27 7.66
C THR A 147 12.50 2.92 7.12
N ASN A 148 12.66 2.69 5.82
CA ASN A 148 12.40 1.40 5.16
C ASN A 148 11.03 0.78 5.48
N ALA A 149 9.96 1.58 5.39
CA ALA A 149 8.62 1.20 5.83
C ALA A 149 8.13 -0.18 5.31
N PHE A 150 8.44 -0.57 4.07
CA PHE A 150 8.04 -1.87 3.53
C PHE A 150 8.82 -3.03 4.19
N PRO A 151 10.18 -3.07 4.16
CA PRO A 151 10.93 -4.08 4.90
C PRO A 151 10.72 -4.08 6.42
N SER A 152 10.46 -2.92 7.03
CA SER A 152 10.41 -2.76 8.48
C SER A 152 9.03 -3.07 9.08
N THR A 153 8.01 -3.33 8.26
CA THR A 153 6.64 -3.59 8.75
C THR A 153 6.57 -4.96 9.42
N ASN A 154 6.12 -4.99 10.67
CA ASN A 154 5.84 -6.25 11.37
C ASN A 154 4.57 -6.88 10.78
N GLN A 155 4.73 -8.03 10.11
CA GLN A 155 3.63 -8.72 9.46
C GLN A 155 2.60 -9.24 10.46
N ASP A 156 3.02 -9.78 11.61
CA ASP A 156 2.11 -10.30 12.64
C ASP A 156 1.18 -9.18 13.14
N THR A 157 1.73 -8.00 13.44
CA THR A 157 0.95 -6.83 13.86
C THR A 157 0.01 -6.35 12.76
N LEU A 158 0.48 -6.33 11.50
CA LEU A 158 -0.34 -5.94 10.36
C LEU A 158 -1.55 -6.85 10.19
N TRP A 159 -1.34 -8.17 10.20
CA TRP A 159 -2.40 -9.17 10.08
C TRP A 159 -3.41 -9.08 11.21
N LEU A 160 -2.95 -8.99 12.45
CA LEU A 160 -3.81 -8.76 13.61
C LEU A 160 -4.65 -7.51 13.44
N ARG A 161 -4.04 -6.40 12.99
CA ARG A 161 -4.76 -5.15 12.82
C ARG A 161 -5.83 -5.26 11.75
N LEU A 162 -5.57 -5.98 10.66
CA LEU A 162 -6.56 -6.20 9.60
C LEU A 162 -7.75 -7.03 10.11
N VAL A 163 -7.50 -8.10 10.88
CA VAL A 163 -8.58 -8.90 11.52
C VAL A 163 -9.39 -8.05 12.49
N GLU A 164 -8.75 -7.25 13.34
CA GLU A 164 -9.41 -6.34 14.27
C GLU A 164 -10.31 -5.33 13.55
N LEU A 165 -9.88 -4.85 12.37
CA LEU A 165 -10.66 -3.95 11.53
C LEU A 165 -11.83 -4.66 10.82
N GLY A 166 -11.90 -6.00 10.90
CA GLY A 166 -12.99 -6.81 10.37
C GLY A 166 -12.69 -7.49 9.04
N MET A 167 -11.43 -7.55 8.62
CA MET A 167 -11.02 -8.32 7.45
C MET A 167 -11.02 -9.82 7.78
N GLY A 168 -11.55 -10.62 6.84
CA GLY A 168 -11.62 -12.07 6.95
C GLY A 168 -12.33 -12.67 5.74
N GLY A 169 -12.16 -13.96 5.48
CA GLY A 169 -12.66 -14.70 4.33
C GLY A 169 -11.54 -15.17 3.39
N PRO A 170 -11.88 -15.87 2.30
CA PRO A 170 -10.90 -16.55 1.42
C PRO A 170 -9.81 -15.67 0.81
N MET A 171 -10.03 -14.36 0.67
CA MET A 171 -9.00 -13.43 0.20
C MET A 171 -7.96 -13.07 1.28
N PHE A 172 -8.33 -13.26 2.54
CA PHE A 172 -7.51 -13.01 3.71
C PHE A 172 -6.78 -14.26 4.20
N ASP A 173 -7.40 -15.44 4.02
CA ASP A 173 -6.88 -16.76 4.43
C ASP A 173 -5.60 -17.19 3.68
#